data_AF-A0A849ME77-F1
#
_entry.id   AF-A0A849ME77-F1
#
_cell.length_a   1.000
_cell.length_b   1.000
_cell.length_c   1.000
_cell.angle_alpha   90.00
_cell.angle_beta   90.00
_cell.angle_gamma   90.00
#
_symmetry.space_group_name_H-M   'P 1'
#
loop_
_entity.id
_entity.type
_entity.pdbx_description
1 polymer ?
#
loop_
_entity_poly.entity_id
_entity_poly.type
_entity_poly.pdbx_seq_one_letter_code
_entity_poly.pdbx_strand_id
1 'polypeptide(L)'
;FTPYNSAQAEKTGGSSQGSVFIDVVEHDQVSGDEYEITFFDDAKYWKLTNANTTETVLDSMSFQGVSGTEWSFPIVDGLSVRVYDVDERAVSIDTSDAPWLISAKEITFSDSAIYDGGVDLAKHVDSKFVLTDWIRKEDYFPVRVVFDTTLNSKFDAFARNDFSIYRKKGDTFVSAYDMSDAANPRKLNICARATSGLTLYTETSGPILYIMTSDYDSTDIYNPTRTDSRVFTDEAYMAIKLYSKADSLFQSNIMTLDIEVNYPNSDEDVYSFNSSSLVEELSTPQRKQLLKKVRVVPNPYYGHSAYLSGGEAVIKFTNIDNNATIRIFNLAGHLVYILKNNSSNSNVEWNLKNEAGRRIASGMYIAHIEVPG
;
A
#
# COMPACT_ATOMS: atom_id res chain seq x y z
N PHE A 1 -1.79 -21.83 -5.01
CA PHE A 1 -0.41 -21.62 -5.50
C PHE A 1 0.43 -21.36 -4.26
N THR A 2 1.51 -22.11 -4.04
CA THR A 2 2.48 -21.78 -2.99
C THR A 2 3.63 -21.09 -3.69
N PRO A 3 3.92 -19.81 -3.40
CA PRO A 3 5.01 -19.11 -4.08
C PRO A 3 6.34 -19.80 -3.82
N TYR A 4 7.25 -19.76 -4.80
CA TYR A 4 8.55 -20.41 -4.68
C TYR A 4 9.38 -19.76 -3.57
N ASN A 5 9.29 -18.44 -3.45
CA ASN A 5 9.90 -17.63 -2.42
C ASN A 5 9.05 -16.36 -2.24
N SER A 6 9.03 -15.80 -1.03
CA SER A 6 8.32 -14.57 -0.69
C SER A 6 9.26 -13.69 0.10
N ALA A 7 9.45 -12.44 -0.32
CA ALA A 7 10.23 -11.46 0.42
C ALA A 7 9.45 -10.17 0.61
N GLN A 8 9.74 -9.47 1.70
CA GLN A 8 9.24 -8.12 1.93
C GLN A 8 10.16 -7.13 1.23
N ALA A 9 9.59 -6.21 0.45
CA ALA A 9 10.34 -5.10 -0.13
C ALA A 9 10.75 -4.13 0.98
N GLU A 10 11.91 -3.49 0.81
CA GLU A 10 12.43 -2.50 1.76
C GLU A 10 11.68 -1.18 1.59
N LYS A 11 11.21 -0.58 2.68
CA LYS A 11 10.67 0.77 2.67
C LYS A 11 11.83 1.78 2.71
N THR A 12 11.99 2.56 1.65
CA THR A 12 13.08 3.53 1.48
C THR A 12 12.62 4.99 1.57
N GLY A 13 11.30 5.23 1.53
CA GLY A 13 10.69 6.54 1.71
C GLY A 13 9.32 6.43 2.39
N GLY A 14 8.87 7.54 2.99
CA GLY A 14 7.60 7.63 3.73
C GLY A 14 7.62 7.01 5.12
N SER A 15 6.59 7.32 5.91
CA SER A 15 6.43 6.84 7.29
C SER A 15 5.15 6.03 7.51
N SER A 16 4.48 5.59 6.43
CA SER A 16 3.26 4.81 6.57
C SER A 16 3.48 3.46 7.25
N GLN A 17 2.38 2.80 7.58
CA GLN A 17 2.34 1.46 8.14
C GLN A 17 2.03 0.39 7.08
N GLY A 18 1.89 0.78 5.80
CA GLY A 18 1.73 -0.18 4.71
C GLY A 18 2.96 -1.06 4.51
N SER A 19 2.80 -2.09 3.68
CA SER A 19 3.87 -3.05 3.38
C SER A 19 3.74 -3.64 1.98
N VAL A 20 4.87 -4.04 1.40
CA VAL A 20 4.93 -4.65 0.07
C VAL A 20 5.66 -5.99 0.15
N PHE A 21 5.06 -7.02 -0.44
CA PHE A 21 5.65 -8.35 -0.56
C PHE A 21 5.76 -8.77 -2.02
N ILE A 22 6.87 -9.41 -2.37
CA ILE A 22 7.15 -9.89 -3.72
C ILE A 22 7.24 -11.42 -3.67
N ASP A 23 6.41 -12.07 -4.48
CA ASP A 23 6.43 -13.52 -4.62
C ASP A 23 6.95 -13.92 -6.01
N VAL A 24 7.86 -14.88 -6.06
CA VAL A 24 8.31 -15.47 -7.33
C VAL A 24 7.26 -16.47 -7.83
N VAL A 25 6.65 -16.16 -8.97
CA VAL A 25 5.65 -16.99 -9.66
C VAL A 25 6.27 -17.76 -10.83
N GLU A 26 7.10 -17.11 -11.63
CA GLU A 26 7.78 -17.69 -12.80
C GLU A 26 9.29 -17.40 -12.74
N HIS A 27 10.05 -18.39 -12.27
CA HIS A 27 11.50 -18.27 -12.00
C HIS A 27 12.33 -17.88 -13.22
N ASP A 28 11.95 -18.34 -14.41
CA ASP A 28 12.64 -18.09 -15.68
C ASP A 28 12.39 -16.69 -16.26
N GLN A 29 11.39 -15.97 -15.75
CA GLN A 29 11.07 -14.59 -16.15
C GLN A 29 11.70 -13.52 -15.25
N VAL A 30 12.24 -13.90 -14.08
CA VAL A 30 12.83 -12.93 -13.16
C VAL A 30 14.11 -12.35 -13.75
N SER A 31 14.14 -11.03 -13.93
CA SER A 31 15.21 -10.29 -14.60
C SER A 31 16.50 -10.19 -13.78
N GLY A 32 16.40 -10.18 -12.46
CA GLY A 32 17.50 -9.84 -11.56
C GLY A 32 17.69 -8.34 -11.33
N ASP A 33 16.80 -7.51 -11.88
CA ASP A 33 16.84 -6.06 -11.78
C ASP A 33 16.37 -5.55 -10.41
N GLU A 34 16.69 -4.27 -10.16
CA GLU A 34 16.18 -3.42 -9.09
C GLU A 34 14.84 -2.81 -9.50
N TYR A 35 13.89 -2.84 -8.57
CA TYR A 35 12.56 -2.29 -8.79
C TYR A 35 12.18 -1.33 -7.66
N GLU A 36 11.38 -0.34 -8.02
CA GLU A 36 10.85 0.67 -7.11
C GLU A 36 9.31 0.76 -7.24
N ILE A 37 8.62 0.74 -6.10
CA ILE A 37 7.19 0.99 -5.97
C ILE A 37 7.01 2.42 -5.42
N THR A 38 6.17 3.20 -6.10
CA THR A 38 5.80 4.56 -5.67
C THR A 38 4.28 4.73 -5.74
N PHE A 39 3.77 5.68 -4.96
CA PHE A 39 2.34 5.97 -4.82
C PHE A 39 2.00 7.37 -5.34
N PHE A 40 0.76 7.58 -5.75
CA PHE A 40 0.25 8.87 -6.21
C PHE A 40 -1.27 8.98 -6.08
N ASP A 41 -1.80 10.21 -6.16
CA ASP A 41 -3.21 10.55 -5.96
C ASP A 41 -3.67 10.18 -4.53
N ASP A 42 -2.91 10.63 -3.53
CA ASP A 42 -3.12 10.32 -2.10
C ASP A 42 -3.09 8.80 -1.84
N ALA A 43 -2.10 8.16 -2.45
CA ALA A 43 -1.89 6.71 -2.52
C ALA A 43 -3.11 5.90 -2.96
N LYS A 44 -4.02 6.52 -3.70
CA LYS A 44 -5.10 5.78 -4.37
C LYS A 44 -4.56 4.86 -5.46
N TYR A 45 -3.44 5.23 -6.06
CA TYR A 45 -2.75 4.43 -7.05
C TYR A 45 -1.29 4.21 -6.68
N TRP A 46 -0.74 3.10 -7.17
CA TRP A 46 0.68 2.80 -7.12
C TRP A 46 1.19 2.32 -8.47
N LYS A 47 2.51 2.42 -8.67
CA LYS A 47 3.21 1.96 -9.87
C LYS A 47 4.50 1.23 -9.50
N LEU A 48 4.95 0.34 -10.38
CA LEU A 48 6.23 -0.35 -10.30
C LEU A 48 7.12 0.11 -11.44
N THR A 49 8.32 0.57 -11.12
CA THR A 49 9.34 0.99 -12.08
C THR A 49 10.56 0.10 -11.95
N ASN A 50 11.07 -0.40 -13.07
CA ASN A 50 12.39 -1.03 -13.12
C ASN A 50 13.44 0.09 -13.01
N ALA A 51 14.16 0.13 -11.90
CA ALA A 51 15.10 1.20 -11.59
C ALA A 51 16.36 1.15 -12.46
N ASN A 52 16.71 -0.02 -13.03
CA ASN A 52 17.82 -0.15 -13.96
C ASN A 52 17.49 0.46 -15.34
N THR A 53 16.28 0.25 -15.84
CA THR A 53 15.86 0.69 -17.19
C THR A 53 15.05 1.98 -17.19
N THR A 54 14.55 2.41 -16.03
CA THR A 54 13.57 3.49 -15.82
C THR A 54 12.19 3.23 -16.46
N GLU A 55 11.93 2.00 -16.88
CA GLU A 55 10.64 1.61 -17.45
C GLU A 55 9.59 1.37 -16.35
N THR A 56 8.41 1.98 -16.51
CA THR A 56 7.25 1.66 -15.66
C THR A 56 6.60 0.39 -16.17
N VAL A 57 6.69 -0.69 -15.39
CA VAL A 57 6.21 -2.03 -15.76
C VAL A 57 4.81 -2.33 -15.22
N LEU A 58 4.38 -1.62 -14.17
CA LEU A 58 2.99 -1.55 -13.70
C LEU A 58 2.66 -0.11 -13.40
N ASP A 59 1.47 0.35 -13.79
CA ASP A 59 1.03 1.73 -13.58
C ASP A 59 -0.43 1.79 -13.15
N SER A 60 -0.78 2.81 -12.37
CA SER A 60 -2.14 3.12 -11.93
C SER A 60 -2.86 1.93 -11.28
N MET A 61 -2.11 1.11 -10.54
CA MET A 61 -2.67 -0.02 -9.80
C MET A 61 -3.41 0.51 -8.58
N SER A 62 -4.70 0.21 -8.48
CA SER A 62 -5.56 0.73 -7.39
C SER A 62 -5.79 -0.27 -6.26
N PHE A 63 -5.48 -1.54 -6.47
CA PHE A 63 -5.73 -2.58 -5.47
C PHE A 63 -4.61 -2.62 -4.44
N GLN A 64 -4.99 -2.53 -3.17
CA GLN A 64 -4.12 -2.70 -2.01
C GLN A 64 -4.86 -3.57 -1.00
N GLY A 65 -4.24 -4.64 -0.50
CA GLY A 65 -4.84 -5.53 0.47
C GLY A 65 -4.88 -4.90 1.86
N VAL A 66 -5.85 -5.26 2.70
CA VAL A 66 -5.96 -4.71 4.08
C VAL A 66 -6.07 -5.84 5.12
N SER A 67 -6.67 -6.97 4.77
CA SER A 67 -6.84 -8.12 5.66
C SER A 67 -5.63 -9.07 5.68
N GLY A 68 -4.74 -8.98 4.69
CA GLY A 68 -3.62 -9.91 4.52
C GLY A 68 -4.02 -11.24 3.85
N THR A 69 -5.30 -11.43 3.53
CA THR A 69 -5.86 -12.67 2.97
C THR A 69 -6.28 -12.55 1.53
N GLU A 70 -5.99 -11.44 0.87
CA GLU A 70 -6.32 -11.16 -0.51
C GLU A 70 -5.38 -11.87 -1.50
N TRP A 71 -5.87 -12.16 -2.71
CA TRP A 71 -5.16 -12.97 -3.72
C TRP A 71 -5.09 -12.34 -5.11
N SER A 72 -5.66 -11.15 -5.31
CA SER A 72 -5.81 -10.52 -6.64
C SER A 72 -4.72 -9.47 -6.90
N PHE A 73 -3.46 -9.92 -6.91
CA PHE A 73 -2.30 -9.05 -7.13
C PHE A 73 -1.75 -9.19 -8.55
N PRO A 74 -1.20 -8.10 -9.14
CA PRO A 74 -0.63 -8.15 -10.48
C PRO A 74 0.64 -8.99 -10.53
N ILE A 75 0.87 -9.63 -11.68
CA ILE A 75 2.07 -10.39 -11.99
C ILE A 75 2.79 -9.72 -13.16
N VAL A 76 4.08 -9.46 -13.00
CA VAL A 76 4.95 -8.85 -14.01
C VAL A 76 6.38 -9.39 -13.85
N ASP A 77 7.09 -9.64 -14.94
CA ASP A 77 8.46 -10.18 -14.92
C ASP A 77 8.61 -11.45 -14.05
N GLY A 78 7.59 -12.30 -14.01
CA GLY A 78 7.54 -13.50 -13.18
C GLY A 78 7.32 -13.26 -11.67
N LEU A 79 7.05 -12.02 -11.26
CA LEU A 79 6.88 -11.59 -9.88
C LEU A 79 5.42 -11.18 -9.62
N SER A 80 4.82 -11.70 -8.54
CA SER A 80 3.55 -11.17 -8.01
C SER A 80 3.84 -10.10 -6.97
N VAL A 81 3.32 -8.89 -7.19
CA VAL A 81 3.59 -7.71 -6.35
C VAL A 81 2.39 -7.44 -5.44
N ARG A 82 2.53 -7.74 -4.15
CA ARG A 82 1.46 -7.61 -3.16
C ARG A 82 1.65 -6.36 -2.32
N VAL A 83 0.89 -5.32 -2.65
CA VAL A 83 0.85 -4.08 -1.88
C VAL A 83 -0.28 -4.17 -0.84
N TYR A 84 0.06 -3.94 0.42
CA TYR A 84 -0.86 -3.89 1.54
C TYR A 84 -0.88 -2.49 2.16
N ASP A 85 -2.06 -2.08 2.58
CA ASP A 85 -2.34 -0.83 3.26
C ASP A 85 -2.97 -1.10 4.64
N VAL A 86 -3.17 -0.06 5.43
CA VAL A 86 -3.91 -0.10 6.69
C VAL A 86 -5.21 0.70 6.58
N ASP A 87 -6.23 0.30 7.34
CA ASP A 87 -7.48 1.04 7.39
C ASP A 87 -7.26 2.48 7.84
N GLU A 88 -7.90 3.42 7.16
CA GLU A 88 -7.76 4.84 7.45
C GLU A 88 -8.72 5.30 8.54
N ARG A 89 -8.26 5.22 9.80
CA ARG A 89 -9.07 5.52 10.99
C ARG A 89 -8.20 5.84 12.22
N ALA A 90 -8.83 6.40 13.23
CA ALA A 90 -8.32 6.34 14.60
C ALA A 90 -8.30 4.88 15.09
N VAL A 91 -7.29 4.50 15.87
CA VAL A 91 -7.06 3.09 16.25
C VAL A 91 -7.03 2.83 17.74
N SER A 92 -6.62 3.80 18.54
CA SER A 92 -6.68 3.68 19.98
C SER A 92 -6.94 5.04 20.61
N ILE A 93 -7.48 4.97 21.83
CA ILE A 93 -7.63 6.11 22.68
C ILE A 93 -7.18 5.72 24.08
N ASP A 94 -6.24 6.47 24.66
CA ASP A 94 -5.93 6.35 26.08
C ASP A 94 -6.82 7.31 26.87
N THR A 95 -7.62 6.74 27.76
CA THR A 95 -8.55 7.46 28.63
C THR A 95 -8.27 7.18 30.10
N SER A 96 -7.07 6.71 30.45
CA SER A 96 -6.71 6.31 31.81
C SER A 96 -6.95 7.42 32.86
N ASP A 97 -6.95 8.69 32.43
CA ASP A 97 -7.21 9.87 33.27
C ASP A 97 -8.61 10.51 33.07
N ALA A 98 -9.57 9.78 32.48
CA ALA A 98 -10.87 10.33 32.04
C ALA A 98 -12.11 9.80 32.81
N PRO A 99 -12.36 10.22 34.07
CA PRO A 99 -13.45 9.61 34.83
C PRO A 99 -14.85 10.13 34.48
N TRP A 100 -14.98 11.32 33.88
CA TRP A 100 -16.26 12.07 33.83
C TRP A 100 -16.86 12.36 32.45
N LEU A 101 -16.13 12.16 31.35
CA LEU A 101 -16.71 12.15 30.01
C LEU A 101 -16.92 10.72 29.53
N ILE A 102 -18.01 10.53 28.79
CA ILE A 102 -18.25 9.35 27.98
C ILE A 102 -18.48 9.81 26.55
N SER A 103 -18.18 8.97 25.58
CA SER A 103 -18.62 9.17 24.22
C SER A 103 -20.05 8.72 24.00
N ALA A 104 -20.58 9.07 22.84
CA ALA A 104 -21.72 8.38 22.28
C ALA A 104 -21.69 8.39 20.76
N LYS A 105 -22.21 7.30 20.19
CA LYS A 105 -22.43 7.20 18.76
C LYS A 105 -23.30 8.33 18.25
N GLU A 106 -22.79 9.08 17.28
CA GLU A 106 -23.55 10.03 16.48
C GLU A 106 -23.97 9.34 15.18
N ILE A 107 -25.19 9.60 14.69
CA ILE A 107 -25.73 8.89 13.52
C ILE A 107 -24.94 9.15 12.24
N THR A 108 -24.17 10.24 12.21
CA THR A 108 -23.39 10.65 11.04
C THR A 108 -21.97 10.11 11.05
N PHE A 109 -21.48 9.56 12.17
CA PHE A 109 -20.14 8.97 12.27
C PHE A 109 -20.13 7.58 11.61
N SER A 110 -18.97 7.14 11.11
CA SER A 110 -18.87 5.83 10.46
C SER A 110 -18.93 4.68 11.47
N ASP A 111 -19.10 3.46 10.96
CA ASP A 111 -19.00 2.25 11.77
C ASP A 111 -17.55 1.95 12.21
N SER A 112 -16.56 2.68 11.68
CA SER A 112 -15.16 2.59 12.10
C SER A 112 -14.82 3.53 13.26
N ALA A 113 -15.74 4.40 13.68
CA ALA A 113 -15.56 5.30 14.80
C ALA A 113 -15.25 4.53 16.09
N ILE A 114 -14.22 4.99 16.82
CA ILE A 114 -13.77 4.36 18.07
C ILE A 114 -14.41 5.04 19.27
N TYR A 115 -14.10 4.51 20.46
CA TYR A 115 -14.60 5.03 21.74
C TYR A 115 -16.13 5.11 21.72
N ASP A 116 -16.82 3.97 21.68
CA ASP A 116 -18.30 3.87 21.59
C ASP A 116 -18.93 4.68 20.43
N GLY A 117 -18.20 4.81 19.31
CA GLY A 117 -18.63 5.53 18.11
C GLY A 117 -18.63 7.05 18.23
N GLY A 118 -17.98 7.61 19.25
CA GLY A 118 -17.92 9.05 19.48
C GLY A 118 -16.65 9.73 18.97
N VAL A 119 -15.69 9.01 18.40
CA VAL A 119 -14.45 9.60 17.84
C VAL A 119 -14.21 9.03 16.45
N ASP A 120 -14.11 9.92 15.45
CA ASP A 120 -13.86 9.52 14.07
C ASP A 120 -13.06 10.61 13.33
N LEU A 121 -12.40 10.24 12.22
CA LEU A 121 -11.86 11.23 11.29
C LEU A 121 -13.02 12.03 10.69
N ALA A 122 -12.89 13.34 10.59
CA ALA A 122 -14.03 14.19 10.21
C ALA A 122 -14.58 13.89 8.79
N LYS A 123 -13.78 13.26 7.92
CA LYS A 123 -14.19 12.83 6.57
C LYS A 123 -15.25 11.75 6.58
N HIS A 124 -15.29 10.98 7.66
CA HIS A 124 -16.22 9.87 7.84
C HIS A 124 -17.56 10.32 8.47
N VAL A 125 -17.66 11.59 8.87
CA VAL A 125 -18.73 12.13 9.74
C VAL A 125 -19.93 12.70 8.96
N ASP A 126 -19.97 12.53 7.64
CA ASP A 126 -21.18 12.68 6.80
C ASP A 126 -20.95 11.97 5.44
N SER A 127 -21.43 10.74 5.30
CA SER A 127 -21.19 9.84 4.16
C SER A 127 -21.73 10.33 2.80
N LYS A 128 -22.38 11.49 2.75
CA LYS A 128 -22.95 12.04 1.51
C LYS A 128 -21.97 12.78 0.62
N PHE A 129 -20.72 13.00 1.03
CA PHE A 129 -19.78 13.81 0.24
C PHE A 129 -18.35 13.29 0.28
N VAL A 130 -17.76 13.10 -0.89
CA VAL A 130 -16.32 12.86 -1.08
C VAL A 130 -15.64 14.23 -1.04
N LEU A 131 -14.83 14.47 0.01
CA LEU A 131 -14.02 15.68 0.14
C LEU A 131 -12.77 15.50 -0.74
N THR A 132 -12.73 16.18 -1.88
CA THR A 132 -11.68 16.00 -2.90
C THR A 132 -10.34 16.64 -2.55
N ASP A 133 -10.30 17.52 -1.54
CA ASP A 133 -9.10 18.26 -1.11
C ASP A 133 -8.89 18.14 0.42
N TRP A 134 -9.26 16.99 0.99
CA TRP A 134 -9.03 16.68 2.41
C TRP A 134 -7.51 16.55 2.71
N ILE A 135 -7.16 16.53 3.99
CA ILE A 135 -5.79 16.35 4.52
C ILE A 135 -5.13 15.11 3.91
N ARG A 136 -3.93 15.27 3.36
CA ARG A 136 -3.21 14.16 2.72
C ARG A 136 -2.77 13.14 3.76
N LYS A 137 -2.69 11.87 3.39
CA LYS A 137 -2.37 10.79 4.34
C LYS A 137 -1.00 10.94 5.00
N GLU A 138 -0.03 11.50 4.28
CA GLU A 138 1.29 11.87 4.82
C GLU A 138 1.23 12.94 5.93
N ASP A 139 0.17 13.75 5.97
CA ASP A 139 -0.02 14.81 6.97
C ASP A 139 -0.79 14.33 8.21
N TYR A 140 -1.01 13.02 8.38
CA TYR A 140 -1.71 12.49 9.55
C TYR A 140 -0.84 12.58 10.79
N PHE A 141 -1.46 12.88 11.92
CA PHE A 141 -0.77 13.05 13.20
C PHE A 141 -1.61 12.55 14.39
N PRO A 142 -0.95 12.15 15.50
CA PRO A 142 -1.65 11.80 16.73
C PRO A 142 -2.18 13.06 17.42
N VAL A 143 -3.32 12.95 18.09
CA VAL A 143 -4.01 14.10 18.71
C VAL A 143 -4.18 13.89 20.19
N ARG A 144 -3.81 14.88 20.98
CA ARG A 144 -4.17 14.98 22.39
C ARG A 144 -5.27 16.01 22.57
N VAL A 145 -6.39 15.61 23.16
CA VAL A 145 -7.43 16.53 23.63
C VAL A 145 -7.35 16.67 25.14
N VAL A 146 -7.30 17.90 25.63
CA VAL A 146 -7.19 18.23 27.05
C VAL A 146 -8.45 18.97 27.49
N PHE A 147 -9.08 18.47 28.56
CA PHE A 147 -10.22 19.08 29.22
C PHE A 147 -9.75 19.64 30.57
N ASP A 148 -9.47 20.95 30.60
CA ASP A 148 -8.98 21.71 31.75
C ASP A 148 -9.99 22.79 32.14
N THR A 149 -10.57 22.64 33.33
CA THR A 149 -11.77 23.36 33.79
C THR A 149 -11.52 24.84 34.11
N THR A 150 -10.28 25.31 33.94
CA THR A 150 -9.87 26.72 34.09
C THR A 150 -10.28 27.65 32.93
N LEU A 151 -11.02 27.17 31.91
CA LEU A 151 -11.41 27.93 30.70
C LEU A 151 -10.21 28.62 30.01
N ASN A 152 -9.12 27.87 29.82
CA ASN A 152 -7.84 28.38 29.32
C ASN A 152 -7.73 28.45 27.79
N SER A 153 -8.82 28.20 27.06
CA SER A 153 -8.81 28.08 25.61
C SER A 153 -10.05 28.73 24.99
N LYS A 154 -9.99 28.94 23.67
CA LYS A 154 -11.11 29.45 22.89
C LYS A 154 -11.40 28.51 21.73
N PHE A 155 -12.67 28.37 21.37
CA PHE A 155 -13.11 27.64 20.19
C PHE A 155 -13.97 28.53 19.32
N ASP A 156 -14.06 28.21 18.03
CA ASP A 156 -14.96 28.88 17.11
C ASP A 156 -16.37 28.29 17.25
N ALA A 157 -17.30 29.13 17.74
CA ALA A 157 -18.68 28.78 18.00
C ALA A 157 -19.61 29.21 16.85
N PHE A 158 -20.57 28.33 16.47
CA PHE A 158 -21.62 28.66 15.50
C PHE A 158 -23.01 28.16 15.91
N ALA A 159 -24.07 28.92 15.57
CA ALA A 159 -25.48 28.57 15.82
C ALA A 159 -26.22 28.19 14.51
N ARG A 160 -27.25 27.31 14.59
CA ARG A 160 -28.23 27.12 13.49
C ARG A 160 -29.44 28.00 13.76
N ASN A 161 -29.86 28.78 12.74
CA ASN A 161 -31.27 28.90 12.33
C ASN A 161 -31.50 29.68 11.02
N ASP A 162 -30.50 30.33 10.41
CA ASP A 162 -30.70 31.03 9.12
C ASP A 162 -29.40 31.36 8.36
N PHE A 163 -28.27 30.72 8.71
CA PHE A 163 -26.95 31.05 8.15
C PHE A 163 -26.53 32.53 8.32
N SER A 164 -27.21 33.30 9.18
CA SER A 164 -26.83 34.66 9.59
C SER A 164 -25.99 34.65 10.88
N ILE A 165 -24.98 33.79 10.89
CA ILE A 165 -23.67 34.03 11.51
C ILE A 165 -23.63 34.62 12.94
N TYR A 166 -23.92 33.82 13.97
CA TYR A 166 -23.28 34.06 15.28
C TYR A 166 -21.89 33.41 15.24
N ARG A 167 -20.87 34.18 14.83
CA ARG A 167 -19.46 33.79 14.83
C ARG A 167 -18.77 34.49 16.00
N LYS A 168 -18.39 33.74 17.03
CA LYS A 168 -17.58 34.26 18.12
C LYS A 168 -16.60 33.20 18.60
N LYS A 169 -15.44 33.66 19.06
CA LYS A 169 -14.62 32.85 19.95
C LYS A 169 -15.35 32.71 21.29
N GLY A 170 -15.70 31.47 21.60
CA GLY A 170 -16.24 31.09 22.89
C GLY A 170 -15.13 30.64 23.82
N ASP A 171 -15.18 31.00 25.09
CA ASP A 171 -14.29 30.41 26.08
C ASP A 171 -14.64 28.92 26.26
N THR A 172 -13.62 28.08 26.36
CA THR A 172 -13.77 26.65 26.56
C THR A 172 -12.68 26.11 27.45
N PHE A 173 -13.00 25.00 28.10
CA PHE A 173 -12.07 24.18 28.86
C PHE A 173 -11.38 23.13 27.98
N VAL A 174 -11.65 23.11 26.67
CA VAL A 174 -11.08 22.14 25.74
C VAL A 174 -9.92 22.74 24.97
N SER A 175 -8.79 22.04 24.94
CA SER A 175 -7.65 22.30 24.05
C SER A 175 -7.31 21.03 23.28
N ALA A 176 -6.74 21.17 22.09
CA ALA A 176 -6.28 20.06 21.28
C ALA A 176 -4.86 20.33 20.79
N TYR A 177 -4.08 19.28 20.63
CA TYR A 177 -2.68 19.35 20.27
C TYR A 177 -2.35 18.28 19.23
N ASP A 178 -1.58 18.67 18.22
CA ASP A 178 -0.83 17.77 17.37
C ASP A 178 0.39 17.29 18.16
N MET A 179 0.48 15.97 18.29
CA MET A 179 1.45 15.27 19.14
C MET A 179 2.59 14.62 18.33
N SER A 180 2.76 15.01 17.06
CA SER A 180 3.86 14.50 16.21
C SER A 180 5.24 14.72 16.84
N ASP A 181 5.42 15.84 17.55
CA ASP A 181 6.55 16.07 18.47
C ASP A 181 6.03 16.24 19.90
N ALA A 182 6.06 15.15 20.67
CA ALA A 182 5.61 15.15 22.06
C ALA A 182 6.42 16.09 22.98
N ALA A 183 7.64 16.50 22.59
CA ALA A 183 8.43 17.46 23.35
C ALA A 183 7.99 18.91 23.09
N ASN A 184 7.41 19.20 21.92
CA ASN A 184 6.90 20.51 21.54
C ASN A 184 5.49 20.42 20.90
N PRO A 185 4.45 20.04 21.67
CA PRO A 185 3.11 19.87 21.11
C PRO A 185 2.56 21.16 20.49
N ARG A 186 2.02 21.06 19.28
CA ARG A 186 1.46 22.19 18.54
C ARG A 186 -0.03 22.32 18.85
N LYS A 187 -0.45 23.42 19.47
CA LYS A 187 -1.85 23.64 19.84
C LYS A 187 -2.69 23.92 18.58
N LEU A 188 -3.86 23.29 18.50
CA LEU A 188 -4.76 23.33 17.33
C LEU A 188 -6.02 24.17 17.60
N ASN A 189 -6.59 24.74 16.54
CA ASN A 189 -7.93 25.31 16.61
C ASN A 189 -8.99 24.22 16.82
N ILE A 190 -10.07 24.59 17.50
CA ILE A 190 -11.25 23.75 17.72
C ILE A 190 -12.47 24.52 17.27
N CYS A 191 -13.36 23.83 16.56
CA CYS A 191 -14.66 24.34 16.18
C CYS A 191 -15.76 23.52 16.82
N ALA A 192 -16.85 24.16 17.24
CA ALA A 192 -18.01 23.45 17.76
C ALA A 192 -19.31 24.22 17.51
N ARG A 193 -20.41 23.47 17.37
CA ARG A 193 -21.74 24.07 17.35
C ARG A 193 -22.13 24.50 18.78
N ALA A 194 -22.43 25.78 18.97
CA ALA A 194 -22.86 26.33 20.26
C ALA A 194 -23.82 27.52 20.08
N THR A 195 -24.84 27.60 20.94
CA THR A 195 -25.90 28.63 20.86
C THR A 195 -25.53 29.95 21.57
N SER A 196 -24.51 29.94 22.45
CA SER A 196 -24.13 31.10 23.28
C SER A 196 -22.62 31.35 23.41
N GLY A 197 -21.78 30.64 22.64
CA GLY A 197 -20.32 30.68 22.80
C GLY A 197 -19.80 29.84 23.98
N LEU A 198 -20.66 29.10 24.66
CA LEU A 198 -20.27 28.07 25.62
C LEU A 198 -20.81 26.73 25.12
N THR A 199 -19.94 25.72 25.06
CA THR A 199 -20.35 24.32 24.84
C THR A 199 -20.91 23.75 26.13
N LEU A 200 -22.16 23.31 26.11
CA LEU A 200 -22.77 22.60 27.21
C LEU A 200 -22.54 21.10 27.03
N TYR A 201 -21.87 20.49 28.00
CA TYR A 201 -21.82 19.04 28.16
C TYR A 201 -22.81 18.67 29.25
N THR A 202 -23.78 17.85 28.88
CA THR A 202 -24.78 17.27 29.78
C THR A 202 -24.79 15.76 29.57
N GLU A 203 -25.56 15.08 30.41
CA GLU A 203 -25.73 13.62 30.37
C GLU A 203 -26.50 13.12 29.14
N THR A 204 -27.16 14.05 28.43
CA THR A 204 -28.03 13.74 27.30
C THR A 204 -27.69 14.56 26.05
N SER A 205 -26.76 15.51 26.16
CA SER A 205 -26.41 16.42 25.08
C SER A 205 -24.97 16.91 25.22
N GLY A 206 -24.28 16.99 24.09
CA GLY A 206 -22.92 17.46 24.00
C GLY A 206 -22.63 17.88 22.56
N PRO A 207 -21.73 18.86 22.36
CA PRO A 207 -21.35 19.29 21.03
C PRO A 207 -20.57 18.18 20.30
N ILE A 208 -20.60 18.21 18.98
CA ILE A 208 -19.53 17.63 18.18
C ILE A 208 -18.41 18.66 18.18
N LEU A 209 -17.25 18.27 18.68
CA LEU A 209 -16.01 19.01 18.55
C LEU A 209 -15.36 18.64 17.21
N TYR A 210 -14.96 19.63 16.45
CA TYR A 210 -14.12 19.47 15.27
C TYR A 210 -12.73 19.98 15.59
N ILE A 211 -11.73 19.10 15.53
CA ILE A 211 -10.33 19.44 15.70
C ILE A 211 -9.78 19.81 14.33
N MET A 212 -9.18 20.99 14.21
CA MET A 212 -8.68 21.53 12.95
C MET A 212 -7.18 21.19 12.76
N THR A 213 -6.67 21.29 11.53
CA THR A 213 -5.22 21.19 11.27
C THR A 213 -4.47 22.50 11.52
N SER A 214 -5.16 23.64 11.46
CA SER A 214 -4.60 24.97 11.67
C SER A 214 -4.10 25.19 13.10
N ASP A 215 -3.02 25.97 13.23
CA ASP A 215 -2.50 26.44 14.51
C ASP A 215 -3.53 27.23 15.31
N TYR A 216 -3.53 27.03 16.63
CA TYR A 216 -4.41 27.74 17.55
C TYR A 216 -4.19 29.25 17.49
N ASP A 217 -5.27 29.98 17.19
CA ASP A 217 -5.33 31.44 17.30
C ASP A 217 -6.53 31.85 18.16
N SER A 218 -6.23 32.51 19.28
CA SER A 218 -7.24 32.99 20.23
C SER A 218 -8.03 34.20 19.73
N THR A 219 -7.55 34.86 18.67
CA THR A 219 -8.06 36.12 18.13
C THR A 219 -8.73 35.94 16.77
N ASP A 220 -8.21 35.05 15.93
CA ASP A 220 -8.73 34.81 14.58
C ASP A 220 -9.97 33.93 14.61
N ILE A 221 -11.06 34.41 14.02
CA ILE A 221 -12.33 33.69 13.98
C ILE A 221 -12.37 32.85 12.71
N TYR A 222 -12.52 31.53 12.85
CA TYR A 222 -12.58 30.61 11.73
C TYR A 222 -13.61 31.08 10.69
N ASN A 223 -13.12 31.35 9.47
CA ASN A 223 -13.91 31.89 8.38
C ASN A 223 -13.94 30.88 7.23
N PRO A 224 -14.89 29.93 7.26
CA PRO A 224 -15.01 28.91 6.22
C PRO A 224 -15.23 29.56 4.85
N THR A 225 -14.65 28.97 3.81
CA THR A 225 -14.94 29.35 2.42
C THR A 225 -16.39 29.03 2.03
N ARG A 226 -17.05 28.12 2.76
CA ARG A 226 -18.45 27.71 2.57
C ARG A 226 -19.40 28.40 3.55
N THR A 227 -20.63 28.62 3.10
CA THR A 227 -21.70 29.30 3.87
C THR A 227 -22.88 28.40 4.21
N ASP A 228 -22.76 27.10 3.99
CA ASP A 228 -23.84 26.12 4.17
C ASP A 228 -23.64 25.30 5.47
N SER A 229 -24.39 24.21 5.67
CA SER A 229 -24.31 23.42 6.91
C SER A 229 -22.99 22.66 7.12
N ARG A 230 -22.05 22.73 6.16
CA ARG A 230 -20.80 21.95 6.04
C ARG A 230 -19.54 22.74 6.47
N VAL A 231 -19.73 23.90 7.12
CA VAL A 231 -18.67 24.86 7.51
C VAL A 231 -17.46 24.22 8.19
N PHE A 232 -17.63 23.14 8.97
CA PHE A 232 -16.57 22.57 9.78
C PHE A 232 -15.81 21.41 9.15
N THR A 233 -16.36 20.74 8.14
CA THR A 233 -15.83 19.43 7.69
C THR A 233 -14.72 19.54 6.67
N ASP A 234 -14.53 20.70 6.05
CA ASP A 234 -13.53 20.86 4.98
C ASP A 234 -12.10 20.93 5.50
N GLU A 235 -11.91 21.52 6.69
CA GLU A 235 -10.59 21.72 7.32
C GLU A 235 -10.45 21.00 8.68
N ALA A 236 -11.50 20.29 9.11
CA ALA A 236 -11.42 19.47 10.31
C ALA A 236 -10.66 18.19 10.03
N TYR A 237 -9.74 17.85 10.92
CA TYR A 237 -9.05 16.58 10.94
C TYR A 237 -9.89 15.49 11.61
N MET A 238 -10.48 15.80 12.77
CA MET A 238 -11.17 14.83 13.62
C MET A 238 -12.47 15.39 14.17
N ALA A 239 -13.48 14.54 14.32
CA ALA A 239 -14.71 14.88 15.01
C ALA A 239 -14.88 14.02 16.27
N ILE A 240 -15.28 14.67 17.36
CA ILE A 240 -15.41 14.04 18.69
C ILE A 240 -16.75 14.43 19.32
N LYS A 241 -17.55 13.42 19.68
CA LYS A 241 -18.85 13.55 20.33
C LYS A 241 -18.80 12.94 21.74
N LEU A 242 -18.96 13.80 22.75
CA LEU A 242 -18.87 13.42 24.16
C LEU A 242 -20.06 13.95 24.98
N TYR A 243 -20.41 13.23 26.04
CA TYR A 243 -21.38 13.58 27.09
C TYR A 243 -20.70 13.56 28.46
N SER A 244 -21.28 14.30 29.42
CA SER A 244 -20.85 14.23 30.83
C SER A 244 -21.60 13.13 31.57
N LYS A 245 -20.98 12.42 32.51
CA LYS A 245 -21.72 11.45 33.35
C LYS A 245 -22.60 12.13 34.42
N ALA A 246 -23.85 11.64 34.56
CA ALA A 246 -24.58 11.34 35.81
C ALA A 246 -24.32 12.17 37.09
N ASP A 247 -23.11 11.91 37.54
CA ASP A 247 -22.63 11.91 38.90
C ASP A 247 -21.17 12.35 38.94
N SER A 248 -20.67 12.90 37.82
CA SER A 248 -19.38 13.54 37.80
C SER A 248 -19.38 14.72 38.76
N LEU A 249 -18.51 14.66 39.76
CA LEU A 249 -18.02 15.85 40.43
C LEU A 249 -17.38 16.71 39.35
N PHE A 250 -18.19 17.57 38.74
CA PHE A 250 -17.80 18.48 37.68
C PHE A 250 -16.48 19.13 38.12
N GLN A 251 -15.44 19.02 37.29
CA GLN A 251 -14.27 19.92 37.32
C GLN A 251 -13.13 19.67 38.32
N SER A 252 -13.04 18.53 39.03
CA SER A 252 -11.95 18.38 40.02
C SER A 252 -10.56 18.07 39.44
N ASN A 253 -10.46 17.44 38.26
CA ASN A 253 -9.18 17.06 37.64
C ASN A 253 -9.18 17.28 36.11
N ILE A 254 -8.01 17.62 35.57
CA ILE A 254 -7.74 17.65 34.13
C ILE A 254 -7.94 16.26 33.55
N MET A 255 -8.57 16.18 32.39
CA MET A 255 -8.72 14.95 31.62
C MET A 255 -7.99 15.07 30.28
N THR A 256 -7.36 13.98 29.86
CA THR A 256 -6.70 13.86 28.57
C THR A 256 -7.30 12.71 27.76
N LEU A 257 -7.42 12.91 26.45
CA LEU A 257 -7.71 11.88 25.46
C LEU A 257 -6.55 11.87 24.49
N ASP A 258 -5.73 10.83 24.55
CA ASP A 258 -4.64 10.59 23.59
C ASP A 258 -5.14 9.67 22.49
N ILE A 259 -5.21 10.19 21.27
CA ILE A 259 -5.82 9.52 20.12
C ILE A 259 -4.73 9.22 19.11
N GLU A 260 -4.53 7.94 18.84
CA GLU A 260 -3.64 7.45 17.80
C GLU A 260 -4.43 7.17 16.51
N VAL A 261 -3.79 7.40 15.38
CA VAL A 261 -4.32 7.10 14.05
C VAL A 261 -3.46 6.06 13.35
N ASN A 262 -4.07 5.35 12.40
CA ASN A 262 -3.30 4.62 11.41
C ASN A 262 -2.67 5.58 10.41
N TYR A 263 -1.54 5.18 9.85
CA TYR A 263 -0.84 5.87 8.76
C TYR A 263 -0.90 5.00 7.51
N PRO A 264 -1.94 5.12 6.67
CA PRO A 264 -2.02 4.40 5.40
C PRO A 264 -0.87 4.78 4.47
N ASN A 265 -0.65 3.99 3.41
CA ASN A 265 0.27 4.37 2.33
C ASN A 265 -0.07 5.78 1.86
N SER A 266 0.96 6.55 1.53
CA SER A 266 0.92 7.96 1.15
C SER A 266 1.76 8.19 -0.11
N ASP A 267 1.64 9.36 -0.72
CA ASP A 267 2.42 9.71 -1.91
C ASP A 267 3.94 9.84 -1.60
N GLU A 268 4.32 9.91 -0.32
CA GLU A 268 5.72 9.93 0.11
C GLU A 268 6.34 8.53 0.26
N ASP A 269 5.53 7.47 0.25
CA ASP A 269 6.03 6.11 0.43
C ASP A 269 6.76 5.60 -0.82
N VAL A 270 7.92 5.00 -0.57
CA VAL A 270 8.74 4.35 -1.60
C VAL A 270 9.18 3.00 -1.07
N TYR A 271 9.00 1.95 -1.87
CA TYR A 271 9.54 0.62 -1.57
C TYR A 271 10.48 0.18 -2.68
N SER A 272 11.59 -0.47 -2.33
CA SER A 272 12.53 -1.04 -3.29
C SER A 272 12.82 -2.50 -3.03
N PHE A 273 13.11 -3.25 -4.08
CA PHE A 273 13.62 -4.61 -3.96
C PHE A 273 14.50 -4.98 -5.15
N ASN A 274 15.51 -5.82 -4.87
CA ASN A 274 16.31 -6.46 -5.91
C ASN A 274 15.74 -7.85 -6.20
N SER A 275 15.28 -8.08 -7.43
CA SER A 275 14.67 -9.35 -7.83
C SER A 275 15.66 -10.53 -7.88
N SER A 276 16.97 -10.29 -8.05
CA SER A 276 17.99 -11.35 -8.03
C SER A 276 18.11 -12.04 -6.66
N SER A 277 17.78 -11.32 -5.58
CA SER A 277 17.77 -11.87 -4.22
C SER A 277 16.59 -12.82 -3.96
N LEU A 278 15.55 -12.76 -4.80
CA LEU A 278 14.31 -13.54 -4.65
C LEU A 278 14.40 -14.91 -5.32
N VAL A 279 15.28 -15.01 -6.30
CA VAL A 279 15.56 -16.21 -7.07
C VAL A 279 16.58 -17.04 -6.29
N GLU A 280 16.11 -17.90 -5.37
CA GLU A 280 16.99 -18.94 -4.86
C GLU A 280 17.53 -19.75 -6.05
N GLU A 281 18.82 -20.05 -6.04
CA GLU A 281 19.38 -21.04 -6.96
C GLU A 281 18.54 -22.31 -6.83
N LEU A 282 17.83 -22.68 -7.91
CA LEU A 282 16.99 -23.88 -7.91
C LEU A 282 17.82 -25.04 -7.37
N SER A 283 17.32 -25.69 -6.33
CA SER A 283 17.99 -26.86 -5.76
C SER A 283 18.18 -27.92 -6.85
N THR A 284 19.24 -28.74 -6.76
CA THR A 284 19.49 -29.82 -7.73
C THR A 284 18.25 -30.70 -7.99
N PRO A 285 17.38 -31.02 -6.99
CA PRO A 285 16.10 -31.71 -7.24
C PRO A 285 15.12 -30.94 -8.14
N GLN A 286 14.99 -29.62 -7.97
CA GLN A 286 14.10 -28.79 -8.78
C GLN A 286 14.62 -28.65 -10.22
N ARG A 287 15.93 -28.41 -10.41
CA ARG A 287 16.55 -28.41 -11.76
C ARG A 287 16.34 -29.74 -12.47
N LYS A 288 16.48 -30.87 -11.75
CA LYS A 288 16.17 -32.21 -12.29
C LYS A 288 14.71 -32.38 -12.72
N GLN A 289 13.75 -31.72 -12.07
CA GLN A 289 12.35 -31.78 -12.50
C GLN A 289 12.09 -30.95 -13.76
N LEU A 290 12.73 -29.79 -13.89
CA LEU A 290 12.64 -28.97 -15.10
C LEU A 290 13.28 -29.66 -16.31
N LEU A 291 14.43 -30.32 -16.12
CA LEU A 291 15.07 -31.14 -17.17
C LEU A 291 14.15 -32.25 -17.72
N LYS A 292 13.22 -32.78 -16.91
CA LYS A 292 12.22 -33.76 -17.38
C LYS A 292 11.20 -33.16 -18.35
N LYS A 293 11.07 -31.83 -18.41
CA LYS A 293 10.18 -31.11 -19.34
C LYS A 293 10.84 -30.77 -20.66
N VAL A 294 12.15 -31.00 -20.82
CA VAL A 294 12.85 -30.76 -22.10
C VAL A 294 12.26 -31.64 -23.19
N ARG A 295 11.99 -31.06 -24.36
CA ARG A 295 11.53 -31.77 -25.55
C ARG A 295 12.36 -31.37 -26.76
N VAL A 296 12.45 -32.28 -27.73
CA VAL A 296 13.02 -32.01 -29.04
C VAL A 296 11.90 -32.11 -30.06
N VAL A 297 11.69 -31.05 -30.84
CA VAL A 297 10.59 -30.96 -31.81
C VAL A 297 11.08 -30.52 -33.20
N PRO A 298 10.64 -31.19 -34.27
CA PRO A 298 9.96 -32.48 -34.26
C PRO A 298 10.95 -33.62 -33.95
N ASN A 299 10.47 -34.65 -33.25
CA ASN A 299 11.19 -35.89 -33.04
C ASN A 299 10.19 -37.06 -33.17
N PRO A 300 10.26 -37.89 -34.24
CA PRO A 300 11.26 -37.87 -35.32
C PRO A 300 11.08 -36.72 -36.32
N TYR A 301 12.17 -36.29 -36.97
CA TYR A 301 12.15 -35.29 -38.05
C TYR A 301 12.05 -35.97 -39.43
N TYR A 302 10.97 -35.70 -40.19
CA TYR A 302 10.67 -36.36 -41.47
C TYR A 302 10.88 -35.48 -42.71
N GLY A 303 11.78 -34.49 -42.67
CA GLY A 303 12.08 -33.64 -43.83
C GLY A 303 11.01 -32.61 -44.18
N HIS A 304 9.91 -32.57 -43.41
CA HIS A 304 8.85 -31.57 -43.47
C HIS A 304 8.44 -31.20 -42.04
N SER A 305 8.32 -29.90 -41.76
CA SER A 305 7.92 -29.36 -40.45
C SER A 305 7.06 -28.11 -40.69
N ALA A 306 6.01 -27.91 -39.89
CA ALA A 306 5.21 -26.68 -39.92
C ALA A 306 6.04 -25.42 -39.54
N TYR A 307 7.24 -25.59 -38.99
CA TYR A 307 8.17 -24.53 -38.61
C TYR A 307 9.19 -24.16 -39.70
N LEU A 308 9.01 -24.67 -40.93
CA LEU A 308 9.87 -24.31 -42.07
C LEU A 308 9.60 -22.86 -42.50
N SER A 309 10.41 -21.91 -42.01
CA SER A 309 10.58 -20.63 -42.70
C SER A 309 11.81 -20.72 -43.62
N GLY A 310 11.62 -20.54 -44.92
CA GLY A 310 12.73 -20.48 -45.88
C GLY A 310 13.34 -21.81 -46.36
N GLY A 311 12.75 -22.97 -46.05
CA GLY A 311 13.15 -24.27 -46.64
C GLY A 311 14.39 -24.93 -46.02
N GLU A 312 15.02 -24.33 -45.00
CA GLU A 312 16.09 -24.99 -44.24
C GLU A 312 15.52 -25.86 -43.11
N ALA A 313 16.10 -27.04 -42.93
CA ALA A 313 15.67 -27.98 -41.90
C ALA A 313 16.15 -27.55 -40.51
N VAL A 314 15.21 -27.36 -39.58
CA VAL A 314 15.50 -26.98 -38.19
C VAL A 314 14.78 -27.92 -37.24
N ILE A 315 15.46 -28.31 -36.16
CA ILE A 315 14.84 -28.88 -34.96
C ILE A 315 15.03 -27.92 -33.78
N LYS A 316 14.12 -27.98 -32.82
CA LYS A 316 14.09 -27.11 -31.65
C LYS A 316 14.14 -27.93 -30.38
N PHE A 317 15.01 -27.52 -29.47
CA PHE A 317 15.01 -27.95 -28.08
C PHE A 317 14.18 -26.95 -27.27
N THR A 318 13.13 -27.40 -26.60
CA THR A 318 12.23 -26.55 -25.82
C THR A 318 12.45 -26.74 -24.32
N ASN A 319 12.13 -25.71 -23.52
CA ASN A 319 12.31 -25.70 -22.06
C ASN A 319 13.78 -25.89 -21.65
N ILE A 320 14.70 -25.23 -22.37
CA ILE A 320 16.14 -25.27 -22.09
C ILE A 320 16.50 -24.13 -21.14
N ASP A 321 17.09 -24.47 -20.00
CA ASP A 321 17.56 -23.49 -19.01
C ASP A 321 18.64 -22.56 -19.59
N ASN A 322 18.76 -21.37 -18.99
CA ASN A 322 19.84 -20.43 -19.30
C ASN A 322 21.20 -21.06 -18.93
N ASN A 323 22.23 -20.81 -19.74
CA ASN A 323 23.58 -21.38 -19.65
C ASN A 323 23.69 -22.90 -19.90
N ALA A 324 22.65 -23.55 -20.41
CA ALA A 324 22.70 -24.96 -20.77
C ALA A 324 23.63 -25.22 -21.98
N THR A 325 24.33 -26.36 -21.96
CA THR A 325 25.11 -26.89 -23.09
C THR A 325 24.46 -28.16 -23.62
N ILE A 326 24.08 -28.14 -24.91
CA ILE A 326 23.51 -29.29 -25.61
C ILE A 326 24.60 -29.88 -26.52
N ARG A 327 24.99 -31.12 -26.25
CA ARG A 327 25.95 -31.87 -27.08
C ARG A 327 25.23 -32.93 -27.88
N ILE A 328 25.47 -32.95 -29.19
CA ILE A 328 24.80 -33.87 -30.10
C ILE A 328 25.80 -34.92 -30.57
N PHE A 329 25.45 -36.19 -30.41
CA PHE A 329 26.28 -37.33 -30.76
C PHE A 329 25.58 -38.22 -31.79
N ASN A 330 26.36 -38.87 -32.64
CA ASN A 330 25.86 -39.99 -33.43
C ASN A 330 25.81 -41.29 -32.56
N LEU A 331 25.28 -42.38 -33.12
CA LEU A 331 25.19 -43.66 -32.40
C LEU A 331 26.53 -44.31 -32.05
N ALA A 332 27.62 -43.91 -32.72
CA ALA A 332 28.97 -44.34 -32.37
C ALA A 332 29.58 -43.51 -31.22
N GLY A 333 28.86 -42.52 -30.68
CA GLY A 333 29.33 -41.63 -29.62
C GLY A 333 30.24 -40.51 -30.11
N HIS A 334 30.38 -40.29 -31.43
CA HIS A 334 31.13 -39.16 -31.95
C HIS A 334 30.33 -37.88 -31.83
N LEU A 335 30.97 -36.83 -31.29
CA LEU A 335 30.42 -35.49 -31.21
C LEU A 335 30.21 -34.91 -32.61
N VAL A 336 29.02 -34.38 -32.85
CA VAL A 336 28.59 -33.81 -34.13
C VAL A 336 28.51 -32.29 -34.05
N TYR A 337 27.98 -31.77 -32.94
CA TYR A 337 27.77 -30.35 -32.72
C TYR A 337 27.57 -30.02 -31.24
N ILE A 338 27.90 -28.78 -30.84
CA ILE A 338 27.62 -28.22 -29.52
C ILE A 338 26.78 -26.95 -29.68
N LEU A 339 25.66 -26.87 -28.97
CA LEU A 339 24.85 -25.67 -28.81
C LEU A 339 25.02 -25.15 -27.39
N LYS A 340 25.13 -23.83 -27.23
CA LYS A 340 25.14 -23.17 -25.93
C LYS A 340 23.97 -22.20 -25.86
N ASN A 341 23.14 -22.32 -24.82
CA ASN A 341 22.09 -21.35 -24.56
C ASN A 341 22.62 -20.23 -23.66
N ASN A 342 23.10 -19.16 -24.26
CA ASN A 342 23.58 -17.98 -23.52
C ASN A 342 22.54 -16.85 -23.51
N SER A 343 21.28 -17.15 -23.84
CA SER A 343 20.18 -16.20 -23.90
C SER A 343 19.09 -16.59 -22.91
N SER A 344 18.19 -15.66 -22.59
CA SER A 344 16.97 -15.93 -21.82
C SER A 344 15.91 -16.74 -22.59
N ASN A 345 16.19 -17.12 -23.85
CA ASN A 345 15.27 -17.90 -24.66
C ASN A 345 15.31 -19.38 -24.25
N SER A 346 14.17 -19.91 -23.83
CA SER A 346 14.00 -21.32 -23.47
C SER A 346 13.96 -22.28 -24.67
N ASN A 347 14.04 -21.73 -25.90
CA ASN A 347 14.07 -22.47 -27.15
C ASN A 347 15.40 -22.33 -27.88
N VAL A 348 16.08 -23.46 -28.10
CA VAL A 348 17.35 -23.51 -28.84
C VAL A 348 17.15 -24.25 -30.16
N GLU A 349 17.55 -23.64 -31.26
CA GLU A 349 17.37 -24.20 -32.60
C GLU A 349 18.67 -24.80 -33.15
N TRP A 350 18.55 -25.92 -33.86
CA TRP A 350 19.64 -26.57 -34.57
C TRP A 350 19.26 -26.84 -36.02
N ASN A 351 20.09 -26.34 -36.93
CA ASN A 351 19.92 -26.43 -38.38
C ASN A 351 20.40 -27.76 -39.01
N LEU A 352 20.66 -28.78 -38.18
CA LEU A 352 21.12 -30.11 -38.62
C LEU A 352 22.45 -30.09 -39.40
N LYS A 353 23.32 -29.11 -39.12
CA LYS A 353 24.70 -29.03 -39.66
C LYS A 353 25.70 -29.38 -38.55
N ASN A 354 26.86 -29.91 -38.94
CA ASN A 354 27.99 -30.13 -38.04
C ASN A 354 28.84 -28.85 -37.89
N GLU A 355 29.93 -28.91 -37.11
CA GLU A 355 30.79 -27.75 -36.84
C GLU A 355 31.46 -27.18 -38.11
N ALA A 356 31.64 -28.01 -39.14
CA ALA A 356 32.14 -27.59 -40.44
C ALA A 356 31.05 -27.00 -41.36
N GLY A 357 29.84 -26.78 -40.84
CA GLY A 357 28.70 -26.24 -41.60
C GLY A 357 28.09 -27.22 -42.61
N ARG A 358 28.49 -28.51 -42.59
CA ARG A 358 27.98 -29.52 -43.51
C ARG A 358 26.74 -30.19 -42.94
N ARG A 359 25.75 -30.44 -43.81
CA ARG A 359 24.54 -31.17 -43.45
C ARG A 359 24.91 -32.57 -42.97
N ILE A 360 24.33 -32.97 -41.84
CA ILE A 360 24.54 -34.32 -41.28
C ILE A 360 23.72 -35.36 -42.06
N ALA A 361 24.14 -36.62 -41.99
CA ALA A 361 23.39 -37.72 -42.58
C ALA A 361 22.08 -37.99 -41.82
N SER A 362 21.07 -38.52 -42.52
CA SER A 362 19.85 -39.03 -41.89
C SER A 362 20.19 -40.18 -40.94
N GLY A 363 19.61 -40.17 -39.74
CA GLY A 363 19.86 -41.20 -38.74
C GLY A 363 19.41 -40.77 -37.35
N MET A 364 19.61 -41.65 -36.37
CA MET A 364 19.35 -41.37 -34.97
C MET A 364 20.56 -40.68 -34.34
N TYR A 365 20.28 -39.66 -33.54
CA TYR A 365 21.26 -38.90 -32.78
C TYR A 365 20.84 -38.82 -31.32
N ILE A 366 21.82 -38.65 -30.43
CA ILE A 366 21.61 -38.51 -29.00
C ILE A 366 21.98 -37.08 -28.62
N ALA A 367 21.06 -36.39 -27.96
CA ALA A 367 21.33 -35.08 -27.36
C ALA A 367 21.58 -35.25 -25.86
N HIS A 368 22.75 -34.82 -25.40
CA HIS A 368 23.08 -34.72 -23.98
C HIS A 368 22.97 -33.26 -23.56
N ILE A 369 22.06 -32.97 -22.64
CA ILE A 369 21.82 -31.62 -22.12
C ILE A 369 22.46 -31.53 -20.76
N GLU A 370 23.40 -30.59 -20.62
CA GLU A 370 24.04 -30.25 -19.37
C GLU A 370 23.57 -28.85 -18.96
N VAL A 371 23.13 -28.71 -17.71
CA VAL A 371 22.80 -27.42 -17.11
C VAL A 371 23.79 -27.22 -15.96
N PRO A 372 24.48 -26.07 -15.86
CA PRO A 372 25.38 -25.80 -14.74
C PRO A 372 24.65 -25.87 -13.39
N GLY A 373 25.29 -26.43 -12.36
CA GLY A 373 24.73 -26.67 -11.00
C GLY A 373 24.42 -28.14 -10.75
#